data_AF-A0A3C1FXX7-F1
#
_entry.id   AF-A0A3C1FXX7-F1
#
_cell.length_a   1.000
_cell.length_b   1.000
_cell.length_c   1.000
_cell.angle_alpha   90.00
_cell.angle_beta   90.00
_cell.angle_gamma   90.00
#
_symmetry.space_group_name_H-M   'P 1'
#
loop_
_entity.id
_entity.type
_entity.pdbx_description
1 polymer ?
#
loop_
_entity_poly.entity_id
_entity_poly.type
_entity_poly.pdbx_seq_one_letter_code
_entity_poly.pdbx_strand_id
1 'polypeptide(L)'
;MRKTVGKEAPLSHVASIGGSEIEQLLSEIAAEITAKTGEDVVIAKDPIGAEGETFSETEVGQEVLKGIIRDLHKGVDMAILKRRFHDLIKDIDATEIAKMEQKLIEEGMPESEIKRLCDVHVEAFKESLGQQEVPAVPGGHPLHTFLKEIRIAEGVVREIKTTLKKLCDSPDKELFKQYRQDLRQLIDRLSDINIHYLRKENQLFPVLELHNITGPSEGMWAIHDDVRQTLKSAREQISASAGASCL
;
A
#
# COMPACT_ATOMS: atom_id res chain seq x y z
N MET A 1 -30.32 8.56 28.91
CA MET A 1 -28.87 8.52 29.23
C MET A 1 -28.10 8.53 27.92
N ARG A 2 -27.40 9.63 27.59
CA ARG A 2 -26.48 9.66 26.45
C ARG A 2 -25.26 8.81 26.80
N LYS A 3 -25.00 7.75 26.04
CA LYS A 3 -23.73 7.02 26.10
C LYS A 3 -22.73 7.81 25.26
N THR A 4 -21.94 8.66 25.90
CA THR A 4 -20.71 9.22 25.31
C THR A 4 -19.66 8.13 25.33
N VAL A 5 -19.42 7.51 24.16
CA VAL A 5 -18.18 6.78 23.90
C VAL A 5 -17.15 7.83 23.49
N GLY A 6 -16.59 8.53 24.48
CA GLY A 6 -15.39 9.32 24.27
C GLY A 6 -14.20 8.37 24.21
N LYS A 7 -13.31 8.53 23.22
CA LYS A 7 -12.03 7.82 23.18
C LYS A 7 -11.29 8.09 24.50
N GLU A 8 -10.87 7.06 25.22
CA GLU A 8 -10.04 7.24 26.41
C GLU A 8 -8.68 7.81 25.95
N ALA A 9 -8.39 9.05 26.36
CA ALA A 9 -7.11 9.68 26.07
C ALA A 9 -6.07 9.14 27.07
N PRO A 10 -4.90 8.66 26.59
CA PRO A 10 -3.85 8.22 27.49
C PRO A 10 -3.34 9.39 28.34
N LEU A 11 -2.93 9.13 29.57
CA LEU A 11 -2.47 10.17 30.52
C LEU A 11 -1.29 10.98 29.97
N SER A 12 -0.46 10.39 29.10
CA SER A 12 0.60 11.09 28.36
C SER A 12 0.04 12.18 27.43
N HIS A 13 -1.07 11.91 26.75
CA HIS A 13 -1.75 12.89 25.89
C HIS A 13 -2.37 14.01 26.71
N VAL A 14 -2.93 13.69 27.88
CA VAL A 14 -3.49 14.70 28.81
C VAL A 14 -2.38 15.61 29.38
N ALA A 15 -1.22 15.03 29.73
CA ALA A 15 -0.05 15.79 30.18
C ALA A 15 0.48 16.74 29.10
N SER A 16 0.55 16.25 27.85
CA SER A 16 0.97 17.05 26.69
C SER A 16 0.04 18.23 26.39
N ILE A 17 -1.29 18.03 26.49
CA ILE A 17 -2.27 19.13 26.36
C ILE A 17 -2.05 20.20 27.43
N GLY A 18 -1.67 19.80 28.64
CA GLY A 18 -1.36 20.68 29.76
C GLY A 18 0.03 21.33 29.71
N GLY A 19 0.89 20.94 28.75
CA GLY A 19 2.27 21.41 28.68
C GLY A 19 3.16 20.91 29.83
N SER A 20 2.80 19.79 30.47
CA SER A 20 3.51 19.21 31.61
C SER A 20 4.05 17.82 31.27
N GLU A 21 5.15 17.43 31.93
CA GLU A 21 5.65 16.06 31.89
C GLU A 21 4.72 15.10 32.65
N ILE A 22 4.59 13.86 32.19
CA ILE A 22 3.67 12.88 32.79
C ILE A 22 3.99 12.61 34.26
N GLU A 23 5.28 12.61 34.64
CA GLU A 23 5.72 12.44 36.01
C GLU A 23 5.23 13.58 36.92
N GLN A 24 5.27 14.81 36.41
CA GLN A 24 4.81 15.99 37.13
C GLN A 24 3.28 15.93 37.31
N LEU A 25 2.54 15.59 36.25
CA LEU A 25 1.08 15.45 36.32
C LEU A 25 0.67 14.37 37.35
N LEU A 26 1.34 13.22 37.35
CA LEU A 26 1.05 12.14 38.31
C LEU A 26 1.37 12.56 39.74
N SER A 27 2.46 13.30 39.95
CA SER A 27 2.81 13.85 41.26
C SER A 27 1.78 14.86 41.78
N GLU A 28 1.28 15.73 40.91
CA GLU A 28 0.27 16.73 41.26
C GLU A 28 -1.08 16.06 41.58
N ILE A 29 -1.47 15.05 40.80
CA ILE A 29 -2.69 14.25 41.07
C ILE A 29 -2.57 13.50 42.40
N ALA A 30 -1.43 12.86 42.68
CA ALA A 30 -1.22 12.15 43.93
C ALA A 30 -1.28 13.11 45.13
N ALA A 31 -0.64 14.28 45.03
CA ALA A 31 -0.68 15.31 46.07
C ALA A 31 -2.11 15.81 46.34
N GLU A 32 -2.90 16.03 45.29
CA GLU A 32 -4.29 16.47 45.43
C GLU A 32 -5.18 15.37 46.03
N ILE A 33 -4.99 14.10 45.65
CA ILE A 33 -5.72 12.98 46.25
C ILE A 33 -5.41 12.90 47.75
N THR A 34 -4.13 12.92 48.13
CA THR A 34 -3.73 12.92 49.55
C THR A 34 -4.29 14.12 50.30
N ALA A 35 -4.32 15.32 49.70
CA ALA A 35 -4.91 16.50 50.31
C ALA A 35 -6.43 16.37 50.55
N LYS A 36 -7.14 15.60 49.73
CA LYS A 36 -8.61 15.45 49.79
C LYS A 36 -9.08 14.23 50.58
N THR A 37 -8.34 13.13 50.53
CA THR A 37 -8.74 11.87 51.16
C THR A 37 -7.99 11.60 52.45
N GLY A 38 -6.83 12.25 52.66
CA GLY A 38 -5.94 11.98 53.78
C GLY A 38 -5.20 10.64 53.67
N GLU A 39 -5.34 9.94 52.54
CA GLU A 39 -4.63 8.69 52.27
C GLU A 39 -3.30 9.00 51.56
N ASP A 40 -2.22 8.39 52.04
CA ASP A 40 -0.90 8.54 51.43
C ASP A 40 -0.86 7.75 50.12
N VAL A 41 -0.83 8.48 49.00
CA VAL A 41 -0.84 7.87 47.67
C VAL A 41 0.59 7.64 47.23
N VAL A 42 1.04 6.40 47.40
CA VAL A 42 2.32 5.96 46.85
C VAL A 42 2.15 5.75 45.35
N ILE A 43 2.81 6.59 44.55
CA ILE A 43 3.01 6.32 43.13
C ILE A 43 3.95 5.11 43.06
N ALA A 44 3.38 3.92 42.86
CA ALA A 44 4.15 2.69 42.77
C ALA A 44 5.18 2.81 41.64
N LYS A 45 6.46 2.89 42.03
CA LYS A 45 7.61 2.66 41.14
C LYS A 45 8.03 1.18 41.14
N ASP A 46 7.10 0.27 41.39
CA ASP A 46 7.38 -1.16 41.19
C ASP A 46 7.40 -1.46 39.69
N PRO A 47 8.29 -2.35 39.22
CA PRO A 47 8.50 -2.69 37.81
C PRO A 47 7.36 -3.56 37.25
N ILE A 48 6.13 -3.33 37.70
CA ILE A 48 4.90 -3.86 37.11
C ILE A 48 4.48 -2.85 36.06
N GLY A 49 5.15 -2.89 34.91
CA GLY A 49 4.99 -1.94 33.82
C GLY A 49 6.25 -1.71 32.99
N ALA A 50 7.37 -2.34 33.35
CA ALA A 50 8.61 -2.35 32.56
C ALA A 50 8.56 -3.22 31.29
N GLU A 51 7.36 -3.52 30.77
CA GLU A 51 7.10 -4.07 29.42
C GLU A 51 5.78 -3.53 28.85
N GLY A 52 5.38 -2.31 29.23
CA GLY A 52 4.46 -1.54 28.41
C GLY A 52 5.30 -0.78 27.40
N GLU A 53 5.68 -1.44 26.30
CA GLU A 53 6.29 -0.77 25.15
C GLU A 53 5.55 0.54 24.92
N THR A 54 6.27 1.65 25.02
CA THR A 54 5.74 2.95 24.61
C THR A 54 5.64 2.83 23.11
N PHE A 55 4.56 2.23 22.61
CA PHE A 55 4.39 2.01 21.19
C PHE A 55 4.45 3.39 20.54
N SER A 56 5.54 3.67 19.84
CA SER A 56 5.59 4.77 18.90
C SER A 56 4.38 4.67 17.98
N GLU A 57 3.89 5.77 17.42
CA GLU A 57 2.80 5.73 16.41
C GLU A 57 3.10 4.69 15.32
N THR A 58 4.39 4.50 15.03
CA THR A 58 4.92 3.46 14.16
C THR A 58 4.67 2.03 14.65
N GLU A 59 4.81 1.72 15.94
CA GLU A 59 4.59 0.36 16.46
C GLU A 59 3.11 0.04 16.67
N VAL A 60 2.28 1.03 17.03
CA VAL A 60 0.80 0.88 17.00
C VAL A 60 0.36 0.58 15.58
N GLY A 61 0.89 1.32 14.61
CA GLY A 61 0.61 1.08 13.20
C GLY A 61 1.04 -0.32 12.75
N GLN A 62 2.19 -0.81 13.21
CA GLN A 62 2.70 -2.15 12.89
C GLN A 62 1.77 -3.25 13.39
N GLU A 63 1.26 -3.17 14.61
CA GLU A 63 0.37 -4.21 15.13
C GLU A 63 -1.00 -4.18 14.43
N VAL A 64 -1.52 -2.99 14.11
CA VAL A 64 -2.74 -2.86 13.30
C VAL A 64 -2.51 -3.46 11.92
N LEU A 65 -1.36 -3.19 11.30
CA LEU A 65 -0.98 -3.74 10.00
C LEU A 65 -0.96 -5.26 10.08
N LYS A 66 -0.21 -5.85 11.02
CA LYS A 66 -0.18 -7.31 11.30
C LYS A 66 -1.57 -7.91 11.48
N GLY A 67 -2.45 -7.21 12.19
CA GLY A 67 -3.85 -7.61 12.36
C GLY A 67 -4.60 -7.72 11.03
N ILE A 68 -4.42 -6.74 10.13
CA ILE A 68 -5.02 -6.75 8.78
C ILE A 68 -4.47 -7.94 7.96
N ILE A 69 -3.18 -8.28 8.09
CA ILE A 69 -2.56 -9.46 7.42
C ILE A 69 -3.19 -10.76 7.89
N ARG A 70 -3.32 -10.93 9.20
CA ARG A 70 -3.91 -12.13 9.79
C ARG A 70 -5.35 -12.31 9.33
N ASP A 71 -6.10 -11.22 9.23
CA ASP A 71 -7.50 -11.25 8.81
C ASP A 71 -7.66 -11.45 7.29
N LEU A 72 -6.71 -10.96 6.48
CA LEU A 72 -6.60 -11.30 5.06
C LEU A 72 -6.44 -12.82 4.87
N HIS A 73 -5.59 -13.48 5.66
CA HIS A 73 -5.40 -14.94 5.59
C HIS A 73 -6.61 -15.75 6.07
N LYS A 74 -7.42 -15.18 6.96
CA LYS A 74 -8.67 -15.79 7.41
C LYS A 74 -9.82 -15.62 6.42
N GLY A 75 -9.60 -14.91 5.30
CA GLY A 75 -10.61 -14.67 4.29
C GLY A 75 -11.65 -13.63 4.71
N VAL A 76 -11.28 -12.68 5.59
CA VAL A 76 -12.14 -11.55 5.95
C VAL A 76 -12.46 -10.70 4.72
N ASP A 77 -13.68 -10.17 4.67
CA ASP A 77 -14.18 -9.38 3.55
C ASP A 77 -13.27 -8.17 3.21
N MET A 78 -12.99 -8.00 1.91
CA MET A 78 -12.10 -6.95 1.41
C MET A 78 -12.56 -5.54 1.75
N ALA A 79 -13.87 -5.27 1.81
CA ALA A 79 -14.37 -3.94 2.16
C ALA A 79 -14.05 -3.58 3.62
N ILE A 80 -14.06 -4.57 4.52
CA ILE A 80 -13.71 -4.39 5.93
C ILE A 80 -12.22 -4.11 6.08
N LEU A 81 -11.38 -4.88 5.40
CA LEU A 81 -9.92 -4.69 5.43
C LEU A 81 -9.54 -3.33 4.84
N LYS A 82 -10.16 -2.93 3.72
CA LYS A 82 -9.96 -1.60 3.11
C LYS A 82 -10.28 -0.47 4.07
N ARG A 83 -11.40 -0.52 4.78
CA ARG A 83 -11.76 0.53 5.75
C ARG A 83 -10.75 0.62 6.89
N ARG A 84 -10.39 -0.52 7.48
CA ARG A 84 -9.40 -0.57 8.59
C ARG A 84 -8.03 -0.08 8.15
N PHE A 85 -7.64 -0.42 6.92
CA PHE A 85 -6.38 0.04 6.35
C PHE A 85 -6.41 1.53 6.04
N HIS A 86 -7.50 2.04 5.43
CA HIS A 86 -7.69 3.46 5.17
C HIS A 86 -7.62 4.32 6.44
N ASP A 87 -8.24 3.85 7.53
CA ASP A 87 -8.22 4.54 8.81
C ASP A 87 -6.82 4.54 9.45
N LEU A 88 -5.98 3.54 9.13
CA LEU A 88 -4.59 3.48 9.55
C LEU A 88 -3.70 4.45 8.75
N ILE A 89 -3.83 4.48 7.42
CA ILE A 89 -2.95 5.27 6.55
C ILE A 89 -3.27 6.76 6.48
N LYS A 90 -4.40 7.18 7.03
CA LYS A 90 -4.85 8.58 6.97
C LYS A 90 -3.87 9.55 7.63
N ASP A 91 -3.14 9.05 8.62
CA ASP A 91 -2.23 9.80 9.46
C ASP A 91 -0.76 9.39 9.25
N ILE A 92 -0.47 8.56 8.24
CA ILE A 92 0.86 7.92 8.03
C ILE A 92 1.36 8.20 6.61
N ASP A 93 2.62 8.65 6.48
CA ASP A 93 3.23 8.92 5.17
C ASP A 93 3.62 7.62 4.42
N ALA A 94 3.70 7.69 3.09
CA ALA A 94 4.14 6.55 2.27
C ALA A 94 5.51 6.00 2.68
N THR A 95 6.40 6.87 3.18
CA THR A 95 7.73 6.48 3.68
C THR A 95 7.64 5.68 4.98
N GLU A 96 6.68 5.96 5.84
CA GLU A 96 6.47 5.23 7.10
C GLU A 96 5.92 3.83 6.83
N ILE A 97 5.04 3.69 5.85
CA ILE A 97 4.51 2.39 5.43
C ILE A 97 5.63 1.51 4.88
N ALA A 98 6.50 2.06 4.05
CA ALA A 98 7.69 1.35 3.57
C ALA A 98 8.58 0.85 4.74
N LYS A 99 8.78 1.67 5.78
CA LYS A 99 9.54 1.27 6.98
C LYS A 99 8.82 0.16 7.76
N MET A 100 7.49 0.22 7.86
CA MET A 100 6.70 -0.81 8.52
C MET A 100 6.76 -2.14 7.77
N GLU A 101 6.65 -2.12 6.43
CA GLU A 101 6.81 -3.30 5.58
C GLU A 101 8.21 -3.91 5.73
N GLN A 102 9.27 -3.08 5.73
CA GLN A 102 10.64 -3.54 5.91
C GLN A 102 10.83 -4.27 7.25
N LYS A 103 10.30 -3.73 8.34
CA LYS A 103 10.40 -4.36 9.66
C LYS A 103 9.67 -5.70 9.71
N LEU A 104 8.55 -5.86 8.99
CA LEU A 104 7.84 -7.13 8.88
C LEU A 104 8.67 -8.20 8.15
N ILE A 105 9.44 -7.81 7.12
CA ILE A 105 10.41 -8.71 6.46
C ILE A 105 11.47 -9.16 7.45
N GLU A 106 12.05 -8.22 8.20
CA GLU A 106 13.09 -8.50 9.21
C GLU A 106 12.60 -9.45 10.32
N GLU A 107 11.32 -9.36 10.69
CA GLU A 107 10.67 -10.26 11.65
C GLU A 107 10.34 -11.65 11.07
N GLY A 108 10.67 -11.91 9.80
CA GLY A 108 10.54 -13.23 9.17
C GLY A 108 9.23 -13.45 8.41
N MET A 109 8.47 -12.40 8.11
CA MET A 109 7.30 -12.51 7.24
C MET A 109 7.75 -12.81 5.79
N PRO A 110 7.13 -13.79 5.11
CA PRO A 110 7.45 -14.07 3.71
C PRO A 110 7.14 -12.88 2.81
N GLU A 111 8.05 -12.56 1.89
CA GLU A 111 7.90 -11.47 0.91
C GLU A 111 6.60 -11.60 0.09
N SER A 112 6.15 -12.84 -0.18
CA SER A 112 4.89 -13.11 -0.86
C SER A 112 3.65 -12.65 -0.09
N GLU A 113 3.69 -12.66 1.25
CA GLU A 113 2.59 -12.17 2.08
C GLU A 113 2.56 -10.64 2.06
N ILE A 114 3.74 -10.02 2.06
CA ILE A 114 3.90 -8.56 1.93
C ILE A 114 3.45 -8.07 0.55
N LYS A 115 3.67 -8.85 -0.51
CA LYS A 115 3.08 -8.53 -1.84
C LYS A 115 1.55 -8.54 -1.83
N ARG A 116 0.92 -9.47 -1.11
CA ARG A 116 -0.55 -9.47 -0.98
C ARG A 116 -1.05 -8.27 -0.17
N LEU A 117 -0.25 -7.77 0.77
CA LEU A 117 -0.50 -6.46 1.39
C LEU A 117 -0.34 -5.32 0.40
N CYS A 118 0.70 -5.31 -0.42
CA CYS A 118 0.88 -4.28 -1.45
C CYS A 118 -0.36 -4.17 -2.34
N ASP A 119 -1.01 -5.28 -2.71
CA ASP A 119 -2.26 -5.25 -3.48
C ASP A 119 -3.41 -4.56 -2.72
N VAL A 120 -3.59 -4.89 -1.43
CA VAL A 120 -4.61 -4.26 -0.56
C VAL A 120 -4.28 -2.79 -0.31
N HIS A 121 -3.00 -2.48 -0.09
CA HIS A 121 -2.47 -1.13 0.12
C HIS A 121 -2.70 -0.30 -1.13
N VAL A 122 -2.26 -0.74 -2.30
CA VAL A 122 -2.41 -0.01 -3.58
C VAL A 122 -3.89 0.21 -3.90
N GLU A 123 -4.78 -0.74 -3.63
CA GLU A 123 -6.22 -0.53 -3.82
C GLU A 123 -6.81 0.48 -2.84
N ALA A 124 -6.43 0.44 -1.56
CA ALA A 124 -6.88 1.41 -0.55
C ALA A 124 -6.24 2.80 -0.75
N PHE A 125 -4.99 2.83 -1.20
CA PHE A 125 -4.25 4.04 -1.55
C PHE A 125 -4.73 4.63 -2.86
N LYS A 126 -5.18 3.86 -3.86
CA LYS A 126 -5.70 4.45 -5.10
C LYS A 126 -6.85 5.43 -4.85
N GLU A 127 -7.70 5.18 -3.86
CA GLU A 127 -8.76 6.12 -3.46
C GLU A 127 -8.21 7.36 -2.73
N SER A 128 -7.16 7.21 -1.91
CA SER A 128 -6.54 8.31 -1.15
C SER A 128 -5.57 9.15 -2.02
N LEU A 129 -4.68 8.50 -2.77
CA LEU A 129 -3.75 9.09 -3.76
C LEU A 129 -4.48 9.67 -4.97
N GLY A 130 -5.67 9.16 -5.32
CA GLY A 130 -6.51 9.73 -6.36
C GLY A 130 -6.94 11.18 -6.08
N GLN A 131 -6.81 11.63 -4.83
CA GLN A 131 -7.08 13.01 -4.41
C GLN A 131 -5.82 13.90 -4.32
N GLN A 132 -4.61 13.34 -4.45
CA GLN A 132 -3.39 14.13 -4.47
C GLN A 132 -3.14 14.70 -5.87
N GLU A 133 -2.94 16.02 -5.95
CA GLU A 133 -2.48 16.65 -7.18
C GLU A 133 -1.09 16.12 -7.53
N VAL A 134 -0.99 15.38 -8.64
CA VAL A 134 0.32 14.99 -9.19
C VAL A 134 1.09 16.27 -9.49
N PRO A 135 2.26 16.50 -8.87
CA PRO A 135 3.02 17.73 -9.08
C PRO A 135 3.27 17.96 -10.57
N ALA A 136 3.15 19.21 -11.01
CA ALA A 136 3.49 19.56 -12.38
C ALA A 136 5.00 19.41 -12.58
N VAL A 137 5.41 18.28 -13.16
CA VAL A 137 6.81 17.99 -13.41
C VAL A 137 7.26 18.68 -14.71
N PRO A 138 8.29 19.55 -14.69
CA PRO A 138 8.76 20.26 -15.88
C PRO A 138 9.43 19.32 -16.89
N GLY A 139 9.49 19.76 -18.15
CA GLY A 139 10.20 19.06 -19.20
C GLY A 139 11.70 18.90 -18.88
N GLY A 140 12.23 17.70 -19.06
CA GLY A 140 13.63 17.35 -18.74
C GLY A 140 13.79 16.54 -17.45
N HIS A 141 12.81 16.59 -16.54
CA HIS A 141 12.83 15.76 -15.34
C HIS A 141 12.47 14.29 -15.67
N PRO A 142 13.16 13.28 -15.12
CA PRO A 142 12.89 11.86 -15.41
C PRO A 142 11.42 11.44 -15.17
N LEU A 143 10.82 11.89 -14.07
CA LEU A 143 9.40 11.62 -13.77
C LEU A 143 8.44 12.11 -14.86
N HIS A 144 8.75 13.21 -15.56
CA HIS A 144 7.90 13.69 -16.67
C HIS A 144 7.83 12.67 -17.80
N THR A 145 8.98 12.10 -18.16
CA THR A 145 9.07 11.04 -19.17
C THR A 145 8.33 9.78 -18.70
N PHE A 146 8.53 9.36 -17.45
CA PHE A 146 7.84 8.20 -16.89
C PHE A 146 6.31 8.37 -16.90
N LEU A 147 5.79 9.53 -16.50
CA LEU A 147 4.36 9.82 -16.53
C LEU A 147 3.80 9.82 -17.96
N LYS A 148 4.54 10.34 -18.93
CA LYS A 148 4.13 10.30 -20.34
C LYS A 148 4.09 8.87 -20.89
N GLU A 149 5.08 8.05 -20.56
CA GLU A 149 5.15 6.65 -20.97
C GLU A 149 3.97 5.85 -20.41
N ILE A 150 3.63 6.06 -19.14
CA ILE A 150 2.45 5.46 -18.49
C ILE A 150 1.18 5.85 -19.25
N ARG A 151 0.97 7.14 -19.55
CA ARG A 151 -0.22 7.62 -20.29
C ARG A 151 -0.35 6.99 -21.68
N ILE A 152 0.77 6.77 -22.37
CA ILE A 152 0.80 6.08 -23.66
C ILE A 152 0.38 4.62 -23.49
N ALA A 153 0.95 3.91 -22.51
CA ALA A 153 0.62 2.52 -22.23
C ALA A 153 -0.86 2.34 -21.83
N GLU A 154 -1.40 3.24 -21.01
CA GLU A 154 -2.84 3.28 -20.70
C GLU A 154 -3.71 3.44 -21.96
N GLY A 155 -3.26 4.24 -22.93
CA GLY A 155 -3.91 4.37 -24.24
C GLY A 155 -3.98 3.03 -24.97
N VAL A 156 -2.85 2.33 -25.05
CA VAL A 156 -2.78 1.00 -25.68
C VAL A 156 -3.67 -0.01 -24.95
N VAL A 157 -3.69 0.01 -23.61
CA VAL A 157 -4.59 -0.85 -22.82
C VAL A 157 -6.06 -0.56 -23.12
N ARG A 158 -6.45 0.71 -23.27
CA ARG A 158 -7.83 1.08 -23.67
C ARG A 158 -8.17 0.58 -25.07
N GLU A 159 -7.23 0.66 -26.02
CA GLU A 159 -7.39 0.11 -27.37
C GLU A 159 -7.60 -1.41 -27.31
N ILE A 160 -6.77 -2.14 -26.56
CA ILE A 160 -6.90 -3.59 -26.34
C ILE A 160 -8.28 -3.93 -25.78
N LYS A 161 -8.70 -3.27 -24.69
CA LYS A 161 -10.01 -3.49 -24.06
C LYS A 161 -11.16 -3.27 -25.02
N THR A 162 -11.07 -2.23 -25.85
CA THR A 162 -12.10 -1.92 -26.86
C THR A 162 -12.18 -3.00 -27.92
N THR A 163 -11.03 -3.50 -28.42
CA THR A 163 -10.98 -4.57 -29.40
C THR A 163 -11.50 -5.89 -28.82
N LEU A 164 -11.12 -6.23 -27.59
CA LEU A 164 -11.64 -7.42 -26.89
C LEU A 164 -13.15 -7.35 -26.68
N LYS A 165 -13.69 -6.19 -26.30
CA LYS A 165 -15.14 -6.01 -26.14
C LYS A 165 -15.90 -6.31 -27.43
N LYS A 166 -15.42 -5.80 -28.57
CA LYS A 166 -16.03 -6.09 -29.89
C LYS A 166 -16.05 -7.59 -30.22
N LEU A 167 -15.02 -8.32 -29.82
CA LEU A 167 -14.93 -9.76 -30.01
C LEU A 167 -15.85 -10.54 -29.06
N CYS A 168 -16.01 -10.08 -27.82
CA CYS A 168 -16.94 -10.68 -26.86
C CYS A 168 -18.41 -10.45 -27.25
N ASP A 169 -18.74 -9.27 -27.76
CA ASP A 169 -20.11 -8.90 -28.16
C ASP A 169 -20.57 -9.63 -29.45
N SER A 170 -19.65 -10.21 -30.22
CA SER A 170 -19.93 -11.01 -31.42
C SER A 170 -18.88 -12.09 -31.60
N PRO A 171 -19.03 -13.27 -30.94
CA PRO A 171 -18.06 -14.35 -31.00
C PRO A 171 -18.11 -15.08 -32.34
N ASP A 172 -17.60 -14.42 -33.38
CA ASP A 172 -17.40 -14.97 -34.72
C ASP A 172 -15.91 -15.26 -34.94
N LYS A 173 -15.61 -16.47 -35.40
CA LYS A 173 -14.25 -16.92 -35.72
C LYS A 173 -13.61 -16.09 -36.83
N GLU A 174 -14.40 -15.58 -37.80
CA GLU A 174 -13.89 -14.72 -38.86
C GLU A 174 -13.58 -13.32 -38.35
N LEU A 175 -14.41 -12.79 -37.45
CA LEU A 175 -14.14 -11.53 -36.75
C LEU A 175 -12.87 -11.62 -35.93
N PHE A 176 -12.67 -12.73 -35.19
CA PHE A 176 -11.43 -12.95 -34.44
C PHE A 176 -10.20 -13.00 -35.35
N LYS A 177 -10.25 -13.69 -36.50
CA LYS A 177 -9.14 -13.71 -37.46
C LYS A 177 -8.78 -12.31 -37.96
N GLN A 178 -9.76 -11.45 -38.20
CA GLN A 178 -9.55 -10.07 -38.65
C GLN A 178 -8.83 -9.24 -37.57
N TYR A 179 -9.31 -9.28 -36.33
CA TYR A 179 -8.73 -8.50 -35.23
C TYR A 179 -7.46 -9.12 -34.62
N ARG A 180 -7.14 -10.37 -34.95
CA ARG A 180 -5.98 -11.09 -34.40
C ARG A 180 -4.67 -10.34 -34.64
N GLN A 181 -4.47 -9.86 -35.87
CA GLN A 181 -3.26 -9.13 -36.23
C GLN A 181 -3.17 -7.79 -35.48
N ASP A 182 -4.30 -7.09 -35.34
CA ASP A 182 -4.39 -5.83 -34.60
C ASP A 182 -4.10 -6.04 -33.11
N LEU A 183 -4.70 -7.06 -32.49
CA LEU A 183 -4.43 -7.40 -31.09
C LEU A 183 -2.95 -7.77 -30.87
N ARG A 184 -2.34 -8.52 -31.80
CA ARG A 184 -0.91 -8.82 -31.72
C ARG A 184 -0.07 -7.55 -31.75
N GLN A 185 -0.36 -6.62 -32.67
CA GLN A 185 0.35 -5.34 -32.74
C GLN A 185 0.16 -4.50 -31.47
N LEU A 186 -1.04 -4.51 -30.89
CA LEU A 186 -1.31 -3.80 -29.64
C LEU A 186 -0.55 -4.40 -28.46
N ILE A 187 -0.48 -5.73 -28.35
CA ILE A 187 0.34 -6.38 -27.31
C ILE A 187 1.83 -6.12 -27.51
N ASP A 188 2.31 -6.16 -28.75
CA ASP A 188 3.71 -5.86 -29.07
C ASP A 188 4.04 -4.40 -28.70
N ARG A 189 3.17 -3.44 -29.04
CA ARG A 189 3.29 -2.03 -28.60
C ARG A 189 3.23 -1.87 -27.08
N LEU A 190 2.36 -2.60 -26.40
CA LEU A 190 2.27 -2.55 -24.93
C LEU A 190 3.52 -3.14 -24.28
N SER A 191 4.16 -4.12 -24.93
CA SER A 191 5.39 -4.77 -24.43
C SER A 191 6.59 -3.83 -24.35
N ASP A 192 6.57 -2.70 -25.08
CA ASP A 192 7.58 -1.65 -24.96
C ASP A 192 7.61 -1.01 -23.56
N ILE A 193 6.55 -1.19 -22.74
CA ILE A 193 6.56 -0.80 -21.32
C ILE A 193 7.71 -1.45 -20.54
N ASN A 194 8.26 -2.57 -21.02
CA ASN A 194 9.44 -3.18 -20.41
C ASN A 194 10.66 -2.23 -20.40
N ILE A 195 10.80 -1.36 -21.42
CA ILE A 195 11.87 -0.35 -21.45
C ILE A 195 11.69 0.68 -20.33
N HIS A 196 10.44 1.04 -20.04
CA HIS A 196 10.10 1.90 -18.90
C HIS A 196 10.45 1.22 -17.57
N TYR A 197 10.08 -0.05 -17.40
CA TYR A 197 10.43 -0.82 -16.20
C TYR A 197 11.94 -0.93 -16.00
N LEU A 198 12.69 -1.30 -17.04
CA LEU A 198 14.15 -1.38 -16.98
C LEU A 198 14.78 -0.03 -16.58
N ARG A 199 14.26 1.10 -17.05
CA ARG A 199 14.76 2.41 -16.60
C ARG A 199 14.46 2.68 -15.13
N LYS A 200 13.25 2.37 -14.65
CA LYS A 200 12.93 2.52 -13.22
C LYS A 200 13.83 1.63 -12.36
N GLU A 201 13.93 0.36 -12.73
CA GLU A 201 14.72 -0.66 -12.05
C GLU A 201 16.21 -0.33 -11.98
N ASN A 202 16.78 0.24 -13.04
CA ASN A 202 18.23 0.49 -13.10
C ASN A 202 18.64 1.93 -12.79
N GLN A 203 17.69 2.88 -12.72
CA GLN A 203 18.01 4.30 -12.52
C GLN A 203 17.28 4.92 -11.34
N LEU A 204 16.00 4.59 -11.13
CA LEU A 204 15.21 5.18 -10.05
C LEU A 204 15.35 4.38 -8.76
N PHE A 205 15.17 3.05 -8.83
CA PHE A 205 15.19 2.17 -7.65
C PHE A 205 16.53 2.21 -6.91
N PRO A 206 17.70 2.16 -7.58
CA PRO A 206 18.97 2.23 -6.86
C PRO A 206 19.16 3.54 -6.09
N VAL A 207 18.60 4.65 -6.60
CA VAL A 207 18.64 5.94 -5.92
C VAL A 207 17.71 5.95 -4.71
N LEU A 208 16.50 5.40 -4.83
CA LEU A 208 15.57 5.27 -3.69
C LEU A 208 16.16 4.39 -2.58
N GLU A 209 16.75 3.26 -2.96
CA GLU A 209 17.38 2.30 -2.04
C GLU A 209 18.60 2.91 -1.34
N LEU A 210 19.41 3.70 -2.04
CA LEU A 210 20.51 4.47 -1.42
C LEU A 210 20.02 5.43 -0.33
N HIS A 211 18.78 5.92 -0.47
CA HIS A 211 18.12 6.76 0.53
C HIS A 211 17.30 5.96 1.56
N ASN A 212 17.51 4.65 1.65
CA ASN A 212 16.81 3.71 2.55
C ASN A 212 15.30 3.63 2.30
N ILE A 213 14.87 3.82 1.05
CA ILE A 213 13.48 3.60 0.59
C ILE A 213 13.47 2.34 -0.29
N THR A 214 13.36 1.18 0.34
CA THR A 214 13.49 -0.15 -0.28
C THR A 214 12.15 -0.83 -0.57
N GLY A 215 11.16 -0.71 0.33
CA GLY A 215 9.85 -1.38 0.19
C GLY A 215 9.15 -1.14 -1.17
N PRO A 216 9.02 0.12 -1.64
CA PRO A 216 8.40 0.40 -2.92
C PRO A 216 9.15 -0.15 -4.13
N SER A 217 10.49 -0.21 -4.10
CA SER A 217 11.25 -0.78 -5.22
C SER A 217 11.12 -2.29 -5.26
N GLU A 218 11.29 -2.98 -4.13
CA GLU A 218 11.16 -4.44 -4.00
C GLU A 218 9.79 -4.96 -4.45
N GLY A 219 8.70 -4.32 -3.98
CA GLY A 219 7.34 -4.68 -4.40
C GLY A 219 7.12 -4.47 -5.91
N MET A 220 7.68 -3.40 -6.47
CA MET A 220 7.52 -3.08 -7.90
C MET A 220 8.23 -4.04 -8.84
N TRP A 221 9.37 -4.62 -8.46
CA TRP A 221 10.05 -5.65 -9.27
C TRP A 221 9.14 -6.82 -9.60
N ALA A 222 8.42 -7.31 -8.59
CA ALA A 222 7.50 -8.42 -8.75
C ALA A 222 6.32 -8.09 -9.65
N ILE A 223 5.74 -6.89 -9.48
CA ILE A 223 4.66 -6.40 -10.33
C ILE A 223 5.14 -6.29 -11.79
N HIS A 224 6.36 -5.79 -12.02
CA HIS A 224 6.92 -5.73 -13.36
C HIS A 224 7.09 -7.13 -13.97
N ASP A 225 7.54 -8.12 -13.19
CA ASP A 225 7.67 -9.52 -13.64
C ASP A 225 6.32 -10.16 -13.96
N ASP A 226 5.30 -9.94 -13.15
CA ASP A 226 3.94 -10.42 -13.42
C ASP A 226 3.37 -9.83 -14.70
N VAL A 227 3.61 -8.54 -14.95
CA VAL A 227 3.21 -7.88 -16.20
C VAL A 227 3.97 -8.46 -17.40
N ARG A 228 5.29 -8.67 -17.29
CA ARG A 228 6.10 -9.31 -18.34
C ARG A 228 5.56 -10.70 -18.69
N GLN A 229 5.29 -11.50 -17.66
CA GLN A 229 4.74 -12.85 -17.84
C GLN A 229 3.35 -12.82 -18.47
N THR A 230 2.49 -11.91 -18.04
CA THR A 230 1.14 -11.72 -18.60
C THR A 230 1.19 -11.35 -20.08
N LEU A 231 2.05 -10.40 -20.46
CA LEU A 231 2.21 -9.99 -21.86
C LEU A 231 2.75 -11.11 -22.72
N LYS A 232 3.71 -11.89 -22.21
CA LYS A 232 4.25 -13.07 -22.89
C LYS A 232 3.15 -14.12 -23.12
N SER A 233 2.40 -14.47 -22.08
CA SER A 233 1.30 -15.44 -22.19
C SER A 233 0.20 -14.95 -23.14
N ALA A 234 -0.15 -13.67 -23.11
CA ALA A 234 -1.12 -13.11 -24.05
C ALA A 234 -0.63 -13.19 -25.50
N ARG A 235 0.66 -12.92 -25.76
CA ARG A 235 1.27 -13.06 -27.08
C ARG A 235 1.24 -14.52 -27.57
N GLU A 236 1.52 -15.46 -26.68
CA GLU A 236 1.48 -16.90 -26.95
C GLU A 236 0.06 -17.35 -27.29
N GLN A 237 -0.94 -16.95 -26.50
CA GLN A 237 -2.34 -17.29 -26.74
C GLN A 237 -2.81 -16.78 -28.11
N ILE A 238 -2.58 -15.50 -28.43
CA ILE A 238 -2.93 -14.95 -29.74
C ILE A 238 -2.22 -15.68 -30.89
N SER A 239 -1.01 -16.18 -30.65
CA SER A 239 -0.24 -16.96 -31.64
C SER A 239 -0.74 -18.41 -31.76
N ALA A 240 -1.17 -19.03 -30.66
CA ALA A 240 -1.63 -20.41 -30.56
C ALA A 240 -3.10 -20.62 -30.99
N SER A 241 -3.97 -19.60 -30.88
CA SER A 241 -5.37 -19.64 -31.35
C SER A 241 -5.54 -19.84 -32.86
N ALA A 242 -4.45 -20.11 -33.60
CA ALA A 242 -4.51 -20.70 -34.93
C ALA A 242 -5.06 -22.14 -34.93
N GLY A 243 -5.14 -22.83 -33.77
CA GLY A 243 -5.54 -24.24 -33.70
C GLY A 243 -6.53 -24.64 -32.61
N ALA A 244 -6.90 -23.78 -31.65
CA ALA A 244 -7.77 -24.18 -30.53
C ALA A 244 -8.97 -23.25 -30.37
N SER A 245 -10.14 -23.87 -30.30
CA SER A 245 -11.44 -23.25 -30.01
C SER A 245 -11.40 -22.52 -28.68
N CYS A 246 -12.03 -21.34 -28.64
CA CYS A 246 -12.24 -20.53 -27.45
C CYS A 246 -12.86 -21.36 -26.30
N LEU A 247 -12.26 -21.27 -25.11
CA LEU A 247 -12.89 -21.48 -23.80
C LEU A 247 -12.34 -20.41 -22.84
#